data_AF-A0A967CWD8-F1
#
_entry.id   AF-A0A967CWD8-F1
#
_cell.length_a   1.000
_cell.length_b   1.000
_cell.length_c   1.000
_cell.angle_alpha   90.00
_cell.angle_beta   90.00
_cell.angle_gamma   90.00
#
_symmetry.space_group_name_H-M   'P 1'
#
loop_
_entity.id
_entity.type
_entity.pdbx_description
1 polymer ?
#
loop_
_entity_poly.entity_id
_entity_poly.type
_entity_poly.pdbx_seq_one_letter_code
_entity_poly.pdbx_strand_id
1 'polypeptide(L)'
;MYDRLAIYFSMKDVEAGEAEMISPVPAAGGSEVELHIEPVSAWRVRMDPFPFATAGPASFSFWRRVIPKQAWTSNDAFRADFFATAPERINITVER
;
A
#
# COMPACT_ATOMS: atom_id res chain seq x y z
N MET A 1 11.28 -1.48 -12.06
CA MET A 1 9.86 -1.86 -12.25
C MET A 1 9.33 -2.20 -10.86
N TYR A 2 8.47 -1.37 -10.30
CA TYR A 2 7.84 -1.64 -9.00
C TYR A 2 6.68 -2.61 -9.19
N ASP A 3 6.44 -3.51 -8.23
CA ASP A 3 5.21 -4.31 -8.19
C ASP A 3 4.00 -3.36 -8.10
N ARG A 4 2.88 -3.70 -8.74
CA ARG A 4 1.65 -2.88 -8.74
C ARG A 4 1.21 -2.55 -7.30
N LEU A 5 1.35 -3.51 -6.40
CA LEU A 5 1.07 -3.32 -4.96
C LEU A 5 2.03 -2.34 -4.29
N ALA A 6 3.29 -2.28 -4.72
CA ALA A 6 4.26 -1.32 -4.18
C ALA A 6 3.94 0.11 -4.60
N ILE A 7 3.37 0.33 -5.80
CA ILE A 7 2.87 1.64 -6.22
C ILE A 7 1.69 2.08 -5.34
N TYR A 8 0.79 1.17 -4.99
CA TYR A 8 -0.43 1.50 -4.22
C TYR A 8 -0.19 1.72 -2.72
N PHE A 9 0.79 1.03 -2.12
CA PHE A 9 0.92 0.96 -0.67
C PHE A 9 2.24 1.47 -0.10
N SER A 10 3.27 1.71 -0.94
CA SER A 10 4.62 1.99 -0.41
C SER A 10 4.87 3.45 -0.02
N MET A 11 3.96 4.39 -0.26
CA MET A 11 4.20 5.82 0.04
C MET A 11 3.09 6.51 0.86
N LYS A 12 1.98 5.83 1.18
CA LYS A 12 0.84 6.48 1.84
C LYS A 12 0.36 5.74 3.07
N ASP A 13 -0.15 6.53 4.00
CA ASP A 13 -0.85 6.03 5.16
C ASP A 13 -2.26 5.56 4.73
N VAL A 14 -2.37 4.28 4.39
CA VAL A 14 -3.65 3.65 4.04
C VAL A 14 -4.58 3.55 5.26
N GLU A 15 -4.05 3.72 6.47
CA GLU A 15 -4.83 3.75 7.69
C GLU A 15 -5.59 5.07 7.83
N ALA A 16 -4.93 6.19 7.54
CA ALA A 16 -5.53 7.53 7.52
C ALA A 16 -6.37 7.80 6.26
N GLY A 17 -5.92 7.29 5.10
CA GLY A 17 -6.65 7.29 3.83
C GLY A 17 -6.78 8.66 3.16
N GLU A 18 -6.15 8.83 2.00
CA GLU A 18 -6.42 9.96 1.09
C GLU A 18 -6.82 9.41 -0.28
N ALA A 19 -7.86 9.99 -0.89
CA ALA A 19 -8.23 9.66 -2.25
C ALA A 19 -7.13 10.09 -3.22
N GLU A 20 -6.90 9.29 -4.25
CA GLU A 20 -5.83 9.53 -5.21
C GLU A 20 -6.21 9.05 -6.61
N MET A 21 -5.53 9.64 -7.58
CA MET A 21 -5.56 9.24 -8.96
C MET A 21 -4.11 8.99 -9.41
N ILE A 22 -3.86 7.82 -9.99
CA ILE A 22 -2.55 7.45 -10.54
C ILE A 22 -2.70 7.29 -12.05
N SER A 23 -1.88 8.01 -12.80
CA SER A 23 -1.83 7.93 -14.25
C SER A 23 -0.41 8.21 -14.76
N PRO A 24 0.11 7.42 -15.73
CA PRO A 24 -0.50 6.22 -16.30
C PRO A 24 -0.21 4.96 -15.46
N VAL A 25 -1.16 4.00 -15.43
CA VAL A 25 -0.95 2.67 -14.85
C VAL A 25 -1.05 1.59 -15.94
N PRO A 26 -0.07 0.68 -16.07
CA PRO A 26 -0.13 -0.40 -17.05
C PRO A 26 -1.28 -1.37 -16.79
N ALA A 27 -2.15 -1.53 -17.78
CA ALA A 27 -3.29 -2.44 -17.80
C ALA A 27 -3.02 -3.67 -18.70
N ALA A 28 -4.03 -4.55 -18.83
CA ALA A 28 -3.92 -5.74 -19.66
C ALA A 28 -3.67 -5.40 -21.14
N GLY A 29 -2.91 -6.23 -21.83
CA GLY A 29 -2.63 -6.05 -23.26
C GLY A 29 -1.68 -4.89 -23.59
N GLY A 30 -0.92 -4.38 -22.62
CA GLY A 30 0.04 -3.28 -22.85
C GLY A 30 -0.61 -1.90 -22.96
N SER A 31 -1.89 -1.78 -22.61
CA SER A 31 -2.60 -0.50 -22.49
C SER A 31 -2.22 0.22 -21.20
N GLU A 32 -2.55 1.51 -21.13
CA GLU A 32 -2.42 2.33 -19.92
C GLU A 32 -3.80 2.87 -19.55
N VAL A 33 -4.07 2.97 -18.25
CA VAL A 33 -5.33 3.50 -17.70
C VAL A 33 -5.04 4.48 -16.57
N GLU A 34 -6.02 5.32 -16.29
CA GLU A 34 -6.11 6.08 -15.05
C GLU A 34 -6.70 5.18 -13.96
N LEU A 35 -6.07 5.17 -12.78
CA LEU A 35 -6.53 4.41 -11.62
C LEU A 35 -6.96 5.36 -10.51
N HIS A 36 -8.23 5.30 -10.14
CA HIS A 36 -8.78 5.99 -8.98
C HIS A 36 -8.71 5.08 -7.76
N ILE A 37 -8.28 5.64 -6.63
CA ILE A 37 -8.16 4.96 -5.34
C ILE A 37 -8.93 5.79 -4.32
N GLU A 38 -9.94 5.18 -3.68
CA GLU A 38 -10.71 5.83 -2.63
C GLU A 38 -10.57 5.05 -1.32
N PRO A 39 -10.21 5.68 -0.20
CA PRO A 39 -10.26 5.03 1.10
C PRO A 39 -11.71 4.78 1.53
N VAL A 40 -11.98 3.56 1.97
CA VAL A 40 -13.31 3.14 2.48
C VAL A 40 -13.27 3.04 4.00
N SER A 41 -12.19 2.49 4.54
CA SER A 41 -11.86 2.45 5.96
C SER A 41 -10.36 2.20 6.13
N ALA A 42 -9.86 2.17 7.37
CA ALA A 42 -8.50 1.73 7.64
C ALA A 42 -8.22 0.39 6.91
N TRP A 43 -7.18 0.37 6.09
CA TRP A 43 -6.76 -0.81 5.30
C TRP A 43 -7.79 -1.34 4.30
N ARG A 44 -8.79 -0.54 3.92
CA ARG A 44 -9.77 -0.89 2.89
C ARG A 44 -9.90 0.23 1.87
N VAL A 45 -9.70 -0.11 0.61
CA VAL A 45 -9.74 0.86 -0.49
C VAL A 45 -10.60 0.34 -1.64
N ARG A 46 -11.29 1.27 -2.29
CA ARG A 46 -11.93 1.05 -3.58
C ARG A 46 -10.94 1.42 -4.69
N MET A 47 -10.94 0.65 -5.77
CA MET A 47 -10.14 0.91 -6.95
C MET A 47 -10.96 0.80 -8.23
N ASP A 48 -10.86 1.82 -9.07
CA ASP A 48 -11.48 1.86 -10.39
C ASP A 48 -10.47 2.31 -11.46
N PRO A 49 -10.16 1.48 -12.48
CA PRO A 49 -10.65 0.12 -12.69
C PRO A 49 -10.07 -0.89 -11.70
N PHE A 50 -10.87 -1.88 -11.32
CA PHE A 50 -10.44 -2.92 -10.39
C PHE A 50 -9.35 -3.82 -11.02
N PRO A 51 -8.14 -3.90 -10.43
CA PRO A 51 -6.98 -4.48 -11.10
C PRO A 51 -6.85 -6.01 -10.94
N PHE A 52 -7.75 -6.65 -10.18
CA PHE A 52 -7.66 -8.08 -9.87
C PHE A 52 -8.73 -8.90 -10.59
N ALA A 53 -8.35 -10.09 -11.06
CA ALA A 53 -9.23 -11.04 -11.72
C ALA A 53 -10.07 -11.84 -10.70
N THR A 54 -10.70 -11.16 -9.73
CA THR A 54 -11.54 -11.76 -8.70
C THR A 54 -12.99 -11.26 -8.80
N ALA A 55 -13.94 -12.11 -8.44
CA ALA A 55 -15.36 -11.77 -8.42
C ALA A 55 -15.74 -10.86 -7.24
N GLY A 56 -14.99 -10.95 -6.13
CA GLY A 56 -15.18 -10.13 -4.93
C GLY A 56 -13.91 -9.37 -4.51
N PRO A 57 -13.95 -8.70 -3.35
CA PRO A 57 -12.80 -7.99 -2.82
C PRO A 57 -11.56 -8.88 -2.72
N ALA A 58 -10.40 -8.32 -3.04
CA ALA A 58 -9.11 -8.98 -2.90
C ALA A 58 -8.46 -8.58 -1.57
N SER A 59 -8.07 -9.55 -0.75
CA SER A 59 -7.41 -9.30 0.53
C SER A 59 -5.98 -9.82 0.52
N PHE A 60 -5.04 -8.97 0.94
CA PHE A 60 -3.62 -9.28 0.96
C PHE A 60 -3.06 -9.09 2.38
N SER A 61 -2.42 -10.13 2.92
CA SER A 61 -1.69 -10.03 4.20
C SER A 61 -0.27 -9.54 3.97
N PHE A 62 0.19 -8.62 4.82
CA PHE A 62 1.57 -8.17 4.83
C PHE A 62 2.05 -7.92 6.25
N TRP A 63 3.37 -8.00 6.41
CA TRP A 63 4.04 -7.70 7.67
C TRP A 63 4.65 -6.31 7.56
N ARG A 64 4.36 -5.43 8.52
CA ARG A 64 4.99 -4.11 8.62
C ARG A 64 5.66 -3.92 9.98
N ARG A 65 6.53 -2.91 10.04
CA ARG A 65 7.07 -2.35 11.28
C ARG A 65 6.80 -0.86 11.24
N VAL A 66 6.13 -0.33 12.27
CA VAL A 66 5.89 1.10 12.38
C VAL A 66 7.03 1.69 13.21
N ILE A 67 7.82 2.56 12.59
CA ILE A 67 8.99 3.18 13.22
C ILE A 67 8.76 4.68 13.33
N PRO A 68 9.06 5.31 14.47
CA PRO A 68 8.93 6.75 14.63
C PRO A 68 9.78 7.50 13.61
N LYS A 69 9.19 8.54 12.99
CA LYS A 69 9.93 9.47 12.15
C LYS A 69 10.75 10.39 13.06
N GLN A 70 12.06 10.16 13.13
CA GLN A 70 12.98 10.98 13.91
C GLN A 70 14.35 11.09 13.26
N ALA A 71 15.15 12.06 13.71
CA ALA A 71 16.56 12.13 13.35
C ALA A 71 17.33 11.02 14.09
N TRP A 72 17.98 10.16 13.33
CA TRP A 72 18.80 9.08 13.89
C TRP A 72 20.24 9.55 14.09
N THR A 73 20.83 9.20 15.23
CA THR A 73 22.22 9.54 15.53
C THR A 73 23.20 8.76 14.65
N SER A 74 22.83 7.55 14.21
CA SER A 74 23.58 6.73 13.26
C SER A 74 22.67 5.69 12.58
N ASN A 75 23.17 5.07 11.51
CA ASN A 75 22.50 3.94 10.86
C ASN A 75 22.37 2.72 11.78
N ASP A 76 23.32 2.52 12.69
CA ASP A 76 23.27 1.39 13.63
C ASP A 76 22.23 1.61 14.72
N ALA A 77 22.05 2.85 15.17
CA ALA A 77 20.95 3.22 16.07
C ALA A 77 19.58 2.97 15.42
N PHE A 78 19.41 3.37 14.15
CA PHE A 78 18.20 3.07 13.39
C PHE A 78 17.96 1.55 13.27
N ARG A 79 18.99 0.77 12.92
CA ARG A 79 18.86 -0.69 12.77
C ARG A 79 18.50 -1.37 14.08
N ALA A 80 19.11 -0.95 15.19
CA ALA A 80 18.79 -1.49 16.50
C ALA A 80 17.30 -1.31 16.83
N ASP A 81 16.76 -0.10 16.67
CA ASP A 81 15.35 0.18 16.90
C ASP A 81 14.44 -0.55 15.89
N PHE A 82 14.84 -0.64 14.63
CA PHE A 82 14.11 -1.38 13.60
C PHE A 82 13.94 -2.85 13.96
N PHE A 83 15.02 -3.52 14.40
CA PHE A 83 14.96 -4.92 14.77
C PHE A 83 14.31 -5.16 16.15
N ALA A 84 14.36 -4.17 17.05
CA ALA A 84 13.71 -4.23 18.36
C ALA A 84 12.19 -3.98 18.31
N THR A 85 11.71 -3.20 17.33
CA THR A 85 10.28 -3.02 17.07
C THR A 85 9.66 -4.41 16.81
N ALA A 86 8.39 -4.66 17.15
CA ALA A 86 7.72 -5.92 16.80
C ALA A 86 7.08 -5.82 15.41
N PRO A 87 7.11 -6.88 14.57
CA PRO A 87 6.43 -6.84 13.29
C PRO A 87 4.95 -7.08 13.52
N GLU A 88 4.10 -6.33 12.84
CA GLU A 88 2.66 -6.51 12.88
C GLU A 88 2.17 -7.04 11.54
N ARG A 89 1.21 -7.97 11.61
CA ARG A 89 0.53 -8.49 10.43
C ARG A 89 -0.74 -7.69 10.23
N ILE A 90 -0.91 -7.15 9.03
CA ILE A 90 -2.08 -6.41 8.63
C ILE A 90 -2.63 -6.95 7.31
N ASN A 91 -3.92 -6.71 7.09
CA ASN A 91 -4.63 -7.13 5.89
C ASN A 91 -5.15 -5.89 5.17
N ILE A 92 -4.81 -5.76 3.90
CA ILE A 92 -5.39 -4.74 3.04
C ILE A 92 -6.45 -5.38 2.16
N THR A 93 -7.62 -4.76 2.13
CA THR A 93 -8.74 -5.18 1.29
C THR A 93 -8.93 -4.17 0.17
N VAL A 94 -8.91 -4.65 -1.07
CA VAL A 94 -9.20 -3.87 -2.26
C VAL A 94 -10.55 -4.31 -2.81
N GLU A 95 -11.43 -3.37 -3.08
CA GLU A 95 -12.75 -3.61 -3.67
C GLU A 95 -13.00 -2.75 -4.91
N ARG A 96 -14.11 -3.06 -5.59
CA ARG A 96 -14.63 -2.33 -6.75
C ARG A 96 -15.35 -1.07 -6.32
#